data_AF-A0A952DAB1-F1
#
_entry.id   AF-A0A952DAB1-F1
#
_cell.length_a   1.000
_cell.length_b   1.000
_cell.length_c   1.000
_cell.angle_alpha   90.00
_cell.angle_beta   90.00
_cell.angle_gamma   90.00
#
_symmetry.space_group_name_H-M   'P 1'
#
loop_
_entity.id
_entity.type
_entity.pdbx_description
1 polymer ?
#
loop_
_entity_poly.entity_id
_entity_poly.type
_entity_poly.pdbx_seq_one_letter_code
_entity_poly.pdbx_strand_id
1 'polypeptide(L)'
;MRLNTGLIEGTMGLNPAWRNTDARNRNVALVTQFDSAVARGTRRIAQCQLTPSAPGCAPIVANPAGAQAVVSSASAFAAALSQLYGGRAGAVGLPFVPVGGSAAHLAITQRVLGFRDQFTAMGVSAIGDAGPTAAPLLSPADLATLLTDTLYGYSLRRIRTVHAYGVGELALHAKVRVFDMLGADTTRVHGFKVRQALGAALRLNGGSTPDASEPFAPVTGDGGSGVTLRSFTDLFYGERWSASIVAGYERSGDQSYAMRVPAADAPQVGGLAFPIQLASREVQVTRTPGARIDLSITPRVALARNVWLGLSWQLAQQAADGWSAAAAPSGTATWSVADLAAWAAGTDWSEQRLSLGGTYSTVAAVREGRAKLPFDVTYEHVQTLAGRGWRVAHLSRDVVTVRWYPRLWGGR
;
A
#
# COMPACT_ATOMS: atom_id res chain seq x y z
N MET A 1 -9.61 7.49 -2.71
CA MET A 1 -9.66 8.07 -4.07
C MET A 1 -10.97 7.63 -4.71
N ARG A 2 -11.97 8.51 -4.84
CA ARG A 2 -13.19 8.15 -5.59
C ARG A 2 -12.82 8.15 -7.07
N LEU A 3 -12.91 7.00 -7.72
CA LEU A 3 -12.87 6.90 -9.17
C LEU A 3 -14.10 7.65 -9.69
N ASN A 4 -13.87 8.72 -10.44
CA ASN A 4 -14.94 9.48 -11.06
C ASN A 4 -15.52 8.67 -12.24
N THR A 5 -16.49 7.82 -11.92
CA THR A 5 -17.20 6.99 -12.90
C THR A 5 -18.12 7.79 -13.82
N GLY A 6 -18.33 9.09 -13.55
CA GLY A 6 -19.19 9.97 -14.35
C GLY A 6 -18.46 10.88 -15.33
N LEU A 7 -17.11 10.95 -15.30
CA LEU A 7 -16.33 11.90 -16.11
C LEU A 7 -16.74 13.39 -15.88
N ILE A 8 -17.29 13.77 -14.72
CA ILE A 8 -17.76 15.14 -14.42
C ILE A 8 -16.87 15.94 -13.44
N GLU A 9 -15.77 15.36 -12.96
CA GLU A 9 -14.93 15.85 -11.87
C GLU A 9 -13.46 15.56 -12.18
N GLY A 10 -12.65 16.61 -12.25
CA GLY A 10 -11.22 16.55 -12.57
C GLY A 10 -10.76 17.84 -13.24
N THR A 11 -9.85 18.57 -12.60
CA THR A 11 -9.34 19.85 -13.13
C THR A 11 -8.03 19.70 -13.90
N MET A 12 -7.35 18.55 -13.77
CA MET A 12 -6.05 18.25 -14.40
C MET A 12 -6.10 16.87 -15.08
N GLY A 13 -5.43 16.75 -16.22
CA GLY A 13 -5.29 15.50 -16.98
C GLY A 13 -3.91 15.38 -17.61
N LEU A 14 -3.63 14.23 -18.26
CA LEU A 14 -2.36 13.99 -18.94
C LEU A 14 -2.14 15.01 -20.06
N ASN A 15 -0.96 15.60 -20.11
CA ASN A 15 -0.62 16.56 -21.16
C ASN A 15 -0.50 15.84 -22.52
N PRO A 16 -1.38 16.15 -23.50
CA PRO A 16 -1.38 15.46 -24.78
C PRO A 16 -0.10 15.72 -25.58
N ALA A 17 0.63 16.82 -25.32
CA ALA A 17 1.88 17.15 -25.99
C ALA A 17 2.99 16.09 -25.84
N TRP A 18 2.91 15.23 -24.82
CA TRP A 18 3.91 14.19 -24.63
C TRP A 18 3.73 12.99 -25.58
N ARG A 19 2.50 12.71 -26.04
CA ARG A 19 2.18 11.56 -26.92
C ARG A 19 1.67 11.94 -28.30
N ASN A 20 1.12 13.15 -28.44
CA ASN A 20 0.44 13.60 -29.65
C ASN A 20 1.21 14.78 -30.26
N THR A 21 1.78 14.55 -31.44
CA THR A 21 2.54 15.57 -32.19
C THR A 21 1.68 16.74 -32.63
N ASP A 22 0.39 16.54 -32.94
CA ASP A 22 -0.50 17.64 -33.30
C ASP A 22 -0.77 18.55 -32.10
N ALA A 23 -0.94 17.97 -30.91
CA ALA A 23 -1.07 18.74 -29.67
C ALA A 23 0.19 19.57 -29.40
N ARG A 24 1.39 18.99 -29.62
CA ARG A 24 2.65 19.73 -29.56
C ARG A 24 2.66 20.88 -30.55
N ASN A 25 2.38 20.60 -31.83
CA ASN A 25 2.45 21.59 -32.89
C ASN A 25 1.49 22.76 -32.65
N ARG A 26 0.30 22.50 -32.10
CA ARG A 26 -0.64 23.56 -31.67
C ARG A 26 -0.06 24.41 -30.55
N ASN A 27 0.57 23.81 -29.55
CA ASN A 27 1.21 24.55 -28.44
C ASN A 27 2.42 25.36 -28.94
N VAL A 28 3.26 24.80 -29.82
CA VAL A 28 4.35 25.51 -30.52
C VAL A 28 3.81 26.71 -31.29
N ALA A 29 2.73 26.52 -32.06
CA ALA A 29 2.13 27.57 -32.86
C ALA A 29 1.60 28.71 -31.98
N LEU A 30 0.95 28.41 -30.87
CA LEU A 30 0.47 29.41 -29.92
C LEU A 30 1.61 30.21 -29.31
N VAL A 31 2.67 29.56 -28.82
CA VAL A 31 3.84 30.26 -28.26
C VAL A 31 4.52 31.14 -29.33
N THR A 32 4.61 30.64 -30.57
CA THR A 32 5.17 31.39 -31.71
C THR A 32 4.33 32.63 -32.06
N GLN A 33 3.00 32.54 -31.95
CA GLN A 33 2.11 33.71 -32.12
C GLN A 33 2.41 34.79 -31.08
N PHE A 34 2.62 34.41 -29.82
CA PHE A 34 3.01 35.35 -28.76
C PHE A 34 4.40 35.95 -29.01
N ASP A 35 5.40 35.14 -29.38
CA ASP A 35 6.74 35.64 -29.68
C ASP A 35 6.72 36.63 -30.87
N SER A 36 5.91 36.34 -31.90
CA SER A 36 5.67 37.24 -33.04
C SER A 36 4.94 38.53 -32.63
N ALA A 37 3.92 38.43 -31.77
CA ALA A 37 3.18 39.58 -31.25
C ALA A 37 4.08 40.51 -30.42
N VAL A 38 4.89 39.94 -29.52
CA VAL A 38 5.88 40.67 -28.72
C VAL A 38 6.88 41.38 -29.62
N ALA A 39 7.47 40.70 -30.60
CA ALA A 39 8.45 41.31 -31.52
C ALA A 39 7.83 42.43 -32.38
N ARG A 40 6.61 42.23 -32.89
CA ARG A 40 5.89 43.24 -33.68
C ARG A 40 5.44 44.42 -32.81
N GLY A 41 4.99 44.17 -31.58
CA GLY A 41 4.61 45.19 -30.60
C GLY A 41 5.78 46.08 -30.22
N THR A 42 6.94 45.51 -29.92
CA THR A 42 8.17 46.28 -29.63
C THR A 42 8.57 47.17 -30.80
N ARG A 43 8.56 46.64 -32.03
CA ARG A 43 8.84 47.44 -33.24
C ARG A 43 7.82 48.55 -33.43
N ARG A 44 6.53 48.28 -33.18
CA ARG A 44 5.44 49.24 -33.32
C ARG A 44 5.57 50.39 -32.32
N ILE A 45 5.90 50.09 -31.06
CA ILE A 45 6.17 51.11 -30.04
C ILE A 45 7.33 52.01 -30.47
N ALA A 46 8.45 51.44 -30.90
CA ALA A 46 9.60 52.20 -31.37
C ALA A 46 9.26 53.09 -32.59
N GLN A 47 8.50 52.56 -33.55
CA GLN A 47 8.05 53.33 -34.72
C GLN A 47 7.15 54.51 -34.32
N CYS A 48 6.21 54.30 -33.38
CA CYS A 48 5.32 55.35 -32.91
C CYS A 48 6.03 56.44 -32.09
N GLN A 49 7.18 56.15 -31.50
CA GLN A 49 8.05 57.16 -30.87
C GLN A 49 8.75 58.03 -31.91
N LEU A 50 9.17 57.44 -33.05
CA LEU A 50 9.82 58.17 -34.14
C LEU A 50 8.82 58.95 -35.02
N THR A 51 7.59 58.45 -35.16
CA THR A 51 6.55 59.08 -35.98
C THR A 51 5.19 59.05 -35.28
N PRO A 52 4.95 59.95 -34.30
CA PRO A 52 3.74 59.93 -33.46
C PRO A 52 2.42 60.10 -34.22
N SER A 53 2.45 60.75 -35.39
CA SER A 53 1.28 61.00 -36.24
C SER A 53 0.92 59.84 -37.16
N ALA A 54 1.71 58.75 -37.19
CA ALA A 54 1.41 57.61 -38.04
C ALA A 54 0.08 56.93 -37.65
N PRO A 55 -0.69 56.40 -38.62
CA PRO A 55 -1.97 55.77 -38.34
C PRO A 55 -1.83 54.66 -37.30
N GLY A 56 -2.67 54.68 -36.25
CA GLY A 56 -2.66 53.70 -35.17
C GLY A 56 -1.59 53.90 -34.07
N CYS A 57 -0.85 55.02 -34.08
CA CYS A 57 0.09 55.37 -33.02
C CYS A 57 -0.52 56.17 -31.87
N ALA A 58 -1.66 56.83 -32.09
CA ALA A 58 -2.38 57.59 -31.06
C ALA A 58 -2.58 56.83 -29.72
N PRO A 59 -3.05 55.57 -29.67
CA PRO A 59 -3.23 54.86 -28.40
C PRO A 59 -1.90 54.50 -27.70
N ILE A 60 -0.83 54.28 -28.47
CA ILE A 60 0.49 53.93 -27.92
C ILE A 60 1.18 55.16 -27.35
N VAL A 61 1.11 56.30 -28.05
CA VAL A 61 1.70 57.57 -27.61
C VAL A 61 0.94 58.15 -26.40
N ALA A 62 -0.37 57.93 -26.31
CA ALA A 62 -1.17 58.33 -25.16
C ALA A 62 -0.84 57.54 -23.87
N ASN A 63 -0.33 56.31 -23.97
CA ASN A 63 0.08 55.50 -22.82
C ASN A 63 1.26 54.56 -23.15
N PRO A 64 2.49 55.09 -23.25
CA PRO A 64 3.66 54.30 -23.64
C PRO A 64 4.03 53.24 -22.59
N ALA A 65 3.85 53.54 -21.30
CA ALA A 65 4.09 52.59 -20.22
C ALA A 65 3.12 51.40 -20.28
N GLY A 66 1.84 51.66 -20.57
CA GLY A 66 0.83 50.61 -20.76
C GLY A 66 1.15 49.72 -21.97
N ALA A 67 1.56 50.29 -23.10
CA ALA A 67 1.96 49.53 -24.27
C ALA A 67 3.17 48.61 -23.99
N GLN A 68 4.18 49.12 -23.28
CA GLN A 68 5.33 48.31 -22.83
C GLN A 68 4.93 47.21 -21.84
N ALA A 69 3.99 47.49 -20.93
CA ALA A 69 3.49 46.52 -19.96
C ALA A 69 2.71 45.36 -20.62
N VAL A 70 1.99 45.61 -21.71
CA VAL A 70 1.34 44.56 -22.51
C VAL A 70 2.40 43.63 -23.11
N VAL A 71 3.44 44.18 -23.72
CA VAL A 71 4.54 43.41 -24.34
C VAL A 71 5.27 42.56 -23.30
N SER A 72 5.63 43.13 -22.14
CA SER A 72 6.32 42.38 -21.08
C SER A 72 5.43 41.29 -20.45
N SER A 73 4.15 41.60 -20.20
CA SER A 73 3.18 40.64 -19.65
C SER A 73 2.92 39.48 -20.62
N ALA A 74 2.84 39.76 -21.92
CA ALA A 74 2.66 38.75 -22.94
C ALA A 74 3.89 37.83 -23.05
N SER A 75 5.09 38.38 -22.96
CA SER A 75 6.33 37.61 -22.92
C SER A 75 6.41 36.68 -21.70
N ALA A 76 6.08 37.19 -20.52
CA ALA A 76 6.03 36.40 -19.29
C ALA A 76 4.97 35.29 -19.36
N PHE A 77 3.79 35.60 -19.89
CA PHE A 77 2.72 34.63 -20.08
C PHE A 77 3.10 33.53 -21.08
N ALA A 78 3.73 33.88 -22.20
CA ALA A 78 4.23 32.91 -23.17
C ALA A 78 5.29 31.97 -22.57
N ALA A 79 6.17 32.49 -21.70
CA ALA A 79 7.12 31.68 -20.96
C ALA A 79 6.42 30.69 -20.03
N ALA A 80 5.43 31.14 -19.24
CA ALA A 80 4.65 30.27 -18.36
C ALA A 80 3.82 29.22 -19.14
N LEU A 81 3.21 29.59 -20.27
CA LEU A 81 2.53 28.66 -21.17
C LEU A 81 3.50 27.60 -21.68
N SER A 82 4.71 27.99 -22.08
CA SER A 82 5.71 27.05 -22.58
C SER A 82 6.21 26.07 -21.53
N GLN A 83 6.25 26.48 -20.25
CA GLN A 83 6.56 25.59 -19.13
C GLN A 83 5.42 24.59 -18.88
N LEU A 84 4.17 25.05 -18.88
CA LEU A 84 3.01 24.22 -18.57
C LEU A 84 2.65 23.27 -19.72
N TYR A 85 2.45 23.79 -20.92
CA TYR A 85 1.94 23.05 -22.09
C TYR A 85 3.04 22.65 -23.09
N GLY A 86 4.26 23.16 -22.93
CA GLY A 86 5.33 22.98 -23.91
C GLY A 86 5.27 23.98 -25.06
N GLY A 87 6.10 23.78 -26.08
CA GLY A 87 6.05 24.50 -27.35
C GLY A 87 7.32 25.28 -27.72
N ARG A 88 8.04 25.87 -26.76
CA ARG A 88 9.30 26.55 -27.06
C ARG A 88 10.42 25.53 -27.25
N ALA A 89 11.15 25.62 -28.37
CA ALA A 89 12.21 24.69 -28.75
C ALA A 89 11.81 23.20 -28.72
N GLY A 90 10.52 22.89 -28.98
CA GLY A 90 10.01 21.52 -28.97
C GLY A 90 9.81 20.93 -27.56
N ALA A 91 9.90 21.72 -26.50
CA ALA A 91 9.63 21.26 -25.14
C ALA A 91 8.20 20.70 -25.01
N VAL A 92 8.04 19.61 -24.26
CA VAL A 92 6.76 18.91 -24.07
C VAL A 92 5.92 19.47 -22.90
N GLY A 93 6.50 20.37 -22.10
CA GLY A 93 5.84 20.97 -20.93
C GLY A 93 5.75 20.03 -19.73
N LEU A 94 4.92 20.38 -18.75
CA LEU A 94 4.64 19.54 -17.59
C LEU A 94 3.83 18.30 -17.99
N PRO A 95 3.90 17.19 -17.22
CA PRO A 95 3.18 15.96 -17.52
C PRO A 95 1.65 16.08 -17.35
N PHE A 96 1.19 17.06 -16.57
CA PHE A 96 -0.23 17.31 -16.32
C PHE A 96 -0.59 18.76 -16.65
N VAL A 97 -1.72 18.94 -17.32
CA VAL A 97 -2.26 20.26 -17.69
C VAL A 97 -3.77 20.31 -17.42
N PRO A 98 -4.37 21.52 -17.34
CA PRO A 98 -5.80 21.67 -17.16
C PRO A 98 -6.64 20.89 -18.19
N VAL A 99 -7.71 20.28 -17.69
CA VAL A 99 -8.70 19.58 -18.53
C VAL A 99 -9.51 20.58 -19.34
N GLY A 100 -9.86 20.20 -20.57
CA GLY A 100 -10.73 21.00 -21.45
C GLY A 100 -12.04 21.38 -20.77
N GLY A 101 -12.37 22.67 -20.79
CA GLY A 101 -13.59 23.21 -20.17
C GLY A 101 -13.52 23.45 -18.65
N SER A 102 -12.42 23.06 -17.99
CA SER A 102 -12.21 23.42 -16.57
C SER A 102 -12.06 24.93 -16.39
N ALA A 103 -12.35 25.44 -15.19
CA ALA A 103 -12.19 26.87 -14.88
C ALA A 103 -10.76 27.37 -15.16
N ALA A 104 -9.74 26.55 -14.87
CA ALA A 104 -8.34 26.87 -15.16
C ALA A 104 -8.08 26.94 -16.67
N HIS A 105 -8.57 25.97 -17.45
CA HIS A 105 -8.43 26.01 -18.91
C HIS A 105 -9.13 27.23 -19.52
N LEU A 106 -10.36 27.51 -19.11
CA LEU A 106 -11.13 28.67 -19.58
C LEU A 106 -10.44 29.98 -19.21
N ALA A 107 -9.90 30.12 -18.00
CA ALA A 107 -9.16 31.31 -17.59
C ALA A 107 -7.90 31.53 -18.45
N ILE A 108 -7.17 30.47 -18.79
CA ILE A 108 -6.02 30.54 -19.69
C ILE A 108 -6.45 30.96 -21.10
N THR A 109 -7.51 30.36 -21.66
CA THR A 109 -8.05 30.74 -22.97
C THR A 109 -8.51 32.20 -22.99
N GLN A 110 -9.23 32.65 -21.96
CA GLN A 110 -9.65 34.05 -21.84
C GLN A 110 -8.46 35.01 -21.74
N ARG A 111 -7.38 34.60 -21.07
CA ARG A 111 -6.16 35.41 -21.01
C ARG A 111 -5.49 35.54 -22.39
N VAL A 112 -5.51 34.48 -23.21
CA VAL A 112 -5.03 34.54 -24.61
C VAL A 112 -5.83 35.55 -25.42
N LEU A 113 -7.17 35.50 -25.35
CA LEU A 113 -8.05 36.44 -26.05
C LEU A 113 -7.85 37.88 -25.57
N GLY A 114 -7.66 38.10 -24.26
CA GLY A 114 -7.34 39.41 -23.71
C GLY A 114 -6.04 39.99 -24.28
N PHE A 115 -4.99 39.18 -24.45
CA PHE A 115 -3.77 39.64 -25.10
C PHE A 115 -3.97 39.93 -26.59
N ARG A 116 -4.74 39.09 -27.31
CA ARG A 116 -5.10 39.34 -28.72
C ARG A 116 -5.73 40.72 -28.88
N ASP A 117 -6.71 41.06 -28.04
CA ASP A 117 -7.43 42.32 -28.12
C ASP A 117 -6.50 43.51 -27.78
N GLN A 118 -5.64 43.36 -26.77
CA GLN A 118 -4.64 44.37 -26.40
C GLN A 118 -3.61 44.63 -27.52
N PHE A 119 -3.11 43.59 -28.19
CA PHE A 119 -2.22 43.75 -29.34
C PHE A 119 -2.94 44.32 -30.57
N THR A 120 -4.19 43.95 -30.79
CA THR A 120 -5.01 44.47 -31.89
C THR A 120 -5.27 45.97 -31.72
N ALA A 121 -5.52 46.43 -30.50
CA ALA A 121 -5.62 47.86 -30.17
C ALA A 121 -4.33 48.66 -30.47
N MET A 122 -3.17 47.98 -30.48
CA MET A 122 -1.87 48.55 -30.89
C MET A 122 -1.60 48.41 -32.40
N GLY A 123 -2.53 47.82 -33.17
CA GLY A 123 -2.38 47.54 -34.60
C GLY A 123 -1.54 46.31 -34.92
N VAL A 124 -1.40 45.37 -33.97
CA VAL A 124 -0.66 44.11 -34.14
C VAL A 124 -1.61 42.93 -34.11
N SER A 125 -1.85 42.31 -35.28
CA SER A 125 -2.67 41.09 -35.43
C SER A 125 -1.77 39.87 -35.63
N ALA A 126 -1.35 39.24 -34.52
CA ALA A 126 -0.47 38.06 -34.55
C ALA A 126 -0.97 36.88 -33.70
N ILE A 127 -1.89 37.11 -32.75
CA ILE A 127 -2.48 36.09 -31.88
C ILE A 127 -3.84 35.70 -32.45
N GLY A 128 -4.10 34.41 -32.57
CA GLY A 128 -5.41 33.88 -33.01
C GLY A 128 -6.37 33.60 -31.86
N ASP A 129 -7.43 32.85 -32.17
CA ASP A 129 -8.54 32.59 -31.22
C ASP A 129 -8.36 31.27 -30.46
N ALA A 130 -7.39 30.45 -30.86
CA ALA A 130 -7.14 29.15 -30.28
C ALA A 130 -6.30 29.26 -29.00
N GLY A 131 -6.78 28.63 -27.92
CA GLY A 131 -5.99 28.37 -26.72
C GLY A 131 -5.04 27.18 -26.87
N PRO A 132 -4.25 26.86 -25.82
CA PRO A 132 -3.39 25.69 -25.82
C PRO A 132 -4.22 24.39 -25.87
N THR A 133 -3.61 23.29 -26.30
CA THR A 133 -4.30 22.00 -26.34
C THR A 133 -4.53 21.49 -24.92
N ALA A 134 -5.79 21.48 -24.49
CA ALA A 134 -6.20 21.00 -23.16
C ALA A 134 -6.03 19.48 -23.00
N ALA A 135 -5.93 19.02 -21.76
CA ALA A 135 -5.99 17.60 -21.47
C ALA A 135 -7.42 17.05 -21.62
N PRO A 136 -7.59 15.80 -22.08
CA PRO A 136 -8.84 15.08 -21.88
C PRO A 136 -9.02 14.73 -20.40
N LEU A 137 -10.25 14.37 -20.02
CA LEU A 137 -10.51 13.75 -18.72
C LEU A 137 -9.78 12.41 -18.62
N LEU A 138 -9.25 12.11 -17.42
CA LEU A 138 -8.55 10.85 -17.17
C LEU A 138 -9.52 9.67 -17.28
N SER A 139 -9.21 8.75 -18.17
CA SER A 139 -9.90 7.47 -18.33
C SER A 139 -9.28 6.38 -17.43
N PRO A 140 -9.96 5.23 -17.23
CA PRO A 140 -9.34 4.06 -16.61
C PRO A 140 -8.09 3.56 -17.36
N ALA A 141 -8.00 3.78 -18.68
CA ALA A 141 -6.80 3.46 -19.46
C ALA A 141 -5.63 4.42 -19.14
N ASP A 142 -5.93 5.69 -18.86
CA ASP A 142 -4.94 6.66 -18.40
C ASP A 142 -4.46 6.33 -16.99
N LEU A 143 -5.32 5.80 -16.13
CA LEU A 143 -4.89 5.26 -14.83
C LEU A 143 -3.92 4.08 -15.00
N ALA A 144 -4.24 3.11 -15.88
CA ALA A 144 -3.31 2.01 -16.15
C ALA A 144 -1.96 2.53 -16.67
N THR A 145 -1.99 3.56 -17.51
CA THR A 145 -0.83 4.23 -18.06
C THR A 145 -0.02 4.96 -16.98
N LEU A 146 -0.66 5.68 -16.07
CA LEU A 146 -0.04 6.31 -14.90
C LEU A 146 0.62 5.30 -13.95
N LEU A 147 0.14 4.06 -13.92
CA LEU A 147 0.76 3.02 -13.11
C LEU A 147 1.98 2.42 -13.82
N THR A 148 1.89 2.17 -15.12
CA THR A 148 2.89 1.36 -15.85
C THR A 148 3.95 2.17 -16.59
N ASP A 149 3.63 3.37 -17.04
CA ASP A 149 4.51 4.15 -17.91
C ASP A 149 5.59 4.85 -17.08
N THR A 150 6.86 4.64 -17.43
CA THR A 150 7.99 5.25 -16.73
C THR A 150 8.06 6.77 -16.91
N LEU A 151 7.38 7.31 -17.92
CA LEU A 151 7.36 8.73 -18.25
C LEU A 151 6.30 9.53 -17.47
N TYR A 152 5.23 8.88 -17.00
CA TYR A 152 4.18 9.52 -16.18
C TYR A 152 3.97 8.87 -14.81
N GLY A 153 4.67 7.77 -14.53
CA GLY A 153 4.11 6.77 -13.64
C GLY A 153 5.07 6.02 -12.75
N TYR A 154 4.48 5.07 -12.04
CA TYR A 154 5.09 4.36 -10.92
C TYR A 154 5.91 3.13 -11.32
N SER A 155 6.02 2.85 -12.62
CA SER A 155 6.66 1.64 -13.16
C SER A 155 6.13 0.35 -12.50
N LEU A 156 4.85 0.37 -12.09
CA LEU A 156 4.15 -0.77 -11.53
C LEU A 156 3.57 -1.61 -12.66
N ARG A 157 3.40 -2.90 -12.40
CA ARG A 157 2.63 -3.74 -13.32
C ARG A 157 1.16 -3.32 -13.26
N ARG A 158 0.46 -3.55 -14.37
CA ARG A 158 -0.96 -3.21 -14.48
C ARG A 158 -1.75 -3.87 -13.36
N ILE A 159 -2.61 -3.09 -12.69
CA ILE A 159 -3.56 -3.64 -11.71
C ILE A 159 -4.43 -4.68 -12.42
N ARG A 160 -4.36 -5.91 -11.90
CA ARG A 160 -5.13 -7.05 -12.36
C ARG A 160 -5.35 -7.98 -11.17
N THR A 161 -6.29 -8.90 -11.29
CA THR A 161 -6.39 -10.00 -10.35
C THR A 161 -5.12 -10.84 -10.47
N VAL A 162 -4.38 -10.97 -9.37
CA VAL A 162 -3.20 -11.82 -9.27
C VAL A 162 -3.54 -12.98 -8.35
N HIS A 163 -3.30 -14.19 -8.82
CA HIS A 163 -3.37 -15.40 -8.01
C HIS A 163 -1.95 -15.88 -7.74
N ALA A 164 -1.60 -16.04 -6.47
CA ALA A 164 -0.35 -16.67 -6.08
C ALA A 164 -0.60 -18.14 -5.78
N TYR A 165 0.07 -19.01 -6.52
CA TYR A 165 0.12 -20.44 -6.28
C TYR A 165 1.57 -20.83 -6.01
N GLY A 166 1.80 -21.58 -4.94
CA GLY A 166 3.14 -22.01 -4.59
C GLY A 166 3.13 -22.77 -3.27
N VAL A 167 4.27 -23.38 -2.97
CA VAL A 167 4.50 -23.90 -1.62
C VAL A 167 4.65 -22.68 -0.71
N GLY A 168 3.95 -22.72 0.42
CA GLY A 168 4.15 -21.71 1.46
C GLY A 168 5.40 -22.01 2.26
N GLU A 169 5.30 -21.82 3.56
CA GLU A 169 6.41 -22.09 4.47
C GLU A 169 6.46 -23.58 4.82
N LEU A 170 7.67 -24.13 4.82
CA LEU A 170 7.93 -25.48 5.29
C LEU A 170 8.37 -25.39 6.75
N ALA A 171 7.79 -26.23 7.61
CA ALA A 171 8.15 -26.27 9.02
C ALA A 171 8.45 -27.70 9.46
N LEU A 172 9.62 -27.88 10.09
CA LEU A 172 9.99 -29.10 10.77
C LEU A 172 9.75 -28.93 12.27
N HIS A 173 8.91 -29.79 12.85
CA HIS A 173 8.57 -29.74 14.27
C HIS A 173 9.17 -30.93 15.02
N ALA A 174 9.75 -30.66 16.18
CA ALA A 174 10.14 -31.68 17.16
C ALA A 174 9.44 -31.37 18.49
N LYS A 175 8.89 -32.40 19.14
CA LYS A 175 8.29 -32.28 20.47
C LYS A 175 8.77 -33.41 21.36
N VAL A 176 9.32 -33.06 22.51
CA VAL A 176 9.88 -33.99 23.48
C VAL A 176 9.11 -33.84 24.78
N ARG A 177 8.59 -34.95 25.30
CA ARG A 177 8.00 -35.00 26.64
C ARG A 177 9.14 -35.08 27.65
N VAL A 178 9.26 -34.06 28.49
CA VAL A 178 10.36 -33.93 29.47
C VAL A 178 9.94 -34.43 30.85
N PHE A 179 8.64 -34.40 31.13
CA PHE A 179 8.11 -34.77 32.43
C PHE A 179 6.72 -35.38 32.29
N ASP A 180 6.46 -36.48 33.00
CA ASP A 180 5.16 -37.14 32.99
C ASP A 180 4.86 -37.88 34.30
N MET A 181 3.90 -37.39 35.07
CA MET A 181 3.41 -38.06 36.27
C MET A 181 2.21 -38.99 36.05
N LEU A 182 1.66 -39.07 34.83
CA LEU A 182 0.44 -39.84 34.54
C LEU A 182 0.71 -41.36 34.49
N GLY A 183 1.95 -41.78 34.24
CA GLY A 183 2.39 -43.18 34.25
C GLY A 183 1.87 -44.03 33.07
N ALA A 184 0.58 -43.89 32.72
CA ALA A 184 -0.07 -44.48 31.55
C ALA A 184 -1.24 -43.60 31.06
N ASP A 185 -1.45 -43.53 29.74
CA ASP A 185 -2.41 -42.65 29.05
C ASP A 185 -3.91 -42.90 29.36
N THR A 186 -4.24 -43.84 30.25
CA THR A 186 -5.63 -44.30 30.49
C THR A 186 -6.03 -44.43 31.96
N THR A 187 -5.16 -44.05 32.90
CA THR A 187 -5.51 -44.17 34.32
C THR A 187 -6.37 -43.01 34.79
N ARG A 188 -7.35 -43.31 35.65
CA ARG A 188 -8.05 -42.29 36.43
C ARG A 188 -6.99 -41.52 37.21
N VAL A 189 -6.94 -40.21 36.97
CA VAL A 189 -5.99 -39.35 37.66
C VAL A 189 -6.46 -39.20 39.10
N HIS A 190 -5.65 -39.69 40.04
CA HIS A 190 -5.85 -39.46 41.46
C HIS A 190 -4.84 -38.42 41.97
N GLY A 191 -5.32 -37.45 42.74
CA GLY A 191 -4.52 -36.34 43.25
C GLY A 191 -4.10 -35.34 42.15
N PHE A 192 -3.00 -34.64 42.40
CA PHE A 192 -2.42 -33.68 41.47
C PHE A 192 -1.33 -34.35 40.62
N LYS A 193 -1.42 -34.19 39.29
CA LYS A 193 -0.45 -34.72 38.33
C LYS A 193 -0.09 -33.66 37.30
N VAL A 194 1.16 -33.71 36.83
CA VAL A 194 1.69 -32.77 35.83
C VAL A 194 2.33 -33.55 34.69
N ARG A 195 2.13 -33.05 33.47
CA ARG A 195 2.85 -33.48 32.28
C ARG A 195 3.42 -32.26 31.57
N GLN A 196 4.69 -32.32 31.20
CA GLN A 196 5.36 -31.24 30.49
C GLN A 196 6.05 -31.76 29.23
N ALA A 197 5.93 -30.99 28.16
CA ALA A 197 6.67 -31.21 26.91
C ALA A 197 7.25 -29.89 26.40
N LEU A 198 8.40 -29.99 25.75
CA LEU A 198 9.02 -28.89 25.03
C LEU A 198 8.93 -29.17 23.53
N GLY A 199 8.60 -28.14 22.76
CA GLY A 199 8.56 -28.19 21.31
C GLY A 199 9.50 -27.18 20.70
N ALA A 200 10.14 -27.55 19.59
CA ALA A 200 10.89 -26.66 18.74
C ALA A 200 10.39 -26.80 17.30
N ALA A 201 10.41 -25.71 16.55
CA ALA A 201 10.12 -25.72 15.12
C ALA A 201 11.20 -24.94 14.37
N LEU A 202 11.69 -25.52 13.28
CA LEU A 202 12.51 -24.81 12.30
C LEU A 202 11.62 -24.50 11.10
N ARG A 203 11.42 -23.21 10.84
CA ARG A 203 10.70 -22.72 9.68
C ARG A 203 11.69 -22.40 8.58
N LEU A 204 11.46 -22.97 7.41
CA LEU A 204 12.22 -22.75 6.20
C LEU A 204 11.31 -21.98 5.23
N ASN A 205 11.78 -20.82 4.79
CA ASN A 205 11.03 -20.03 3.82
C ASN A 205 11.12 -20.68 2.44
N GLY A 206 10.02 -21.25 1.96
CA GLY A 206 9.84 -21.67 0.56
C GLY A 206 8.85 -20.78 -0.21
N GLY A 207 8.31 -19.75 0.45
CA GLY A 207 7.31 -18.86 -0.13
C GLY A 207 7.93 -17.73 -0.95
N SER A 208 7.11 -17.16 -1.85
CA SER A 208 7.50 -15.98 -2.63
C SER A 208 7.66 -14.75 -1.73
N THR A 209 8.58 -13.85 -2.10
CA THR A 209 8.72 -12.54 -1.47
C THR A 209 7.94 -11.47 -2.25
N PRO A 210 7.64 -10.31 -1.63
CA PRO A 210 7.00 -9.20 -2.33
C PRO A 210 7.83 -8.73 -3.53
N ASP A 211 7.16 -8.47 -4.66
CA ASP A 211 7.75 -7.87 -5.86
C ASP A 211 7.56 -6.35 -5.81
N ALA A 212 8.64 -5.59 -6.01
CA ALA A 212 8.64 -4.13 -6.02
C ALA A 212 7.66 -3.54 -7.05
N SER A 213 7.41 -4.25 -8.15
CA SER A 213 6.51 -3.85 -9.23
C SER A 213 5.05 -4.29 -9.04
N GLU A 214 4.78 -5.18 -8.07
CA GLU A 214 3.44 -5.68 -7.72
C GLU A 214 3.17 -5.58 -6.21
N PRO A 215 3.08 -4.36 -5.64
CA PRO A 215 2.93 -4.15 -4.20
C PRO A 215 1.63 -4.71 -3.60
N PHE A 216 0.66 -5.07 -4.46
CA PHE A 216 -0.63 -5.63 -4.06
C PHE A 216 -0.75 -7.13 -4.36
N ALA A 217 0.27 -7.75 -4.96
CA ALA A 217 0.23 -9.18 -5.21
C ALA A 217 0.31 -9.94 -3.88
N PRO A 218 -0.55 -10.95 -3.65
CA PRO A 218 -0.42 -11.81 -2.50
C PRO A 218 0.90 -12.61 -2.60
N VAL A 219 1.54 -12.82 -1.46
CA VAL A 219 2.73 -13.67 -1.33
C VAL A 219 2.35 -15.01 -0.72
N THR A 220 3.12 -16.07 -1.03
CA THR A 220 2.83 -17.42 -0.49
C THR A 220 3.49 -17.70 0.85
N GLY A 221 4.40 -16.84 1.32
CA GLY A 221 5.03 -16.94 2.63
C GLY A 221 5.36 -15.57 3.21
N ASP A 222 5.64 -15.54 4.51
CA ASP A 222 5.99 -14.30 5.21
C ASP A 222 7.46 -13.93 5.02
N GLY A 223 8.24 -14.76 4.31
CA GLY A 223 9.54 -14.40 3.72
C GLY A 223 10.79 -14.81 4.49
N GLY A 224 10.68 -15.38 5.69
CA GLY A 224 11.83 -15.57 6.59
C GLY A 224 11.90 -16.95 7.20
N SER A 225 13.08 -17.57 7.15
CA SER A 225 13.37 -18.71 8.00
C SER A 225 13.30 -18.28 9.47
N GLY A 226 12.97 -19.19 10.37
CA GLY A 226 12.76 -18.82 11.77
C GLY A 226 12.76 -20.02 12.70
N VAL A 227 12.76 -19.71 13.99
CA VAL A 227 12.70 -20.72 15.05
C VAL A 227 11.53 -20.40 15.96
N THR A 228 10.75 -21.43 16.28
CA THR A 228 9.71 -21.38 17.31
C THR A 228 10.09 -22.31 18.45
N LEU A 229 9.96 -21.85 19.68
CA LEU A 229 10.06 -22.66 20.88
C LEU A 229 8.72 -22.63 21.61
N ARG A 230 8.26 -23.78 22.10
CA ARG A 230 7.01 -23.89 22.87
C ARG A 230 7.19 -24.77 24.09
N SER A 231 6.56 -24.39 25.19
CA SER A 231 6.35 -25.22 26.37
C SER A 231 4.88 -25.60 26.46
N PHE A 232 4.62 -26.88 26.71
CA PHE A 232 3.29 -27.43 26.91
C PHE A 232 3.25 -28.04 28.30
N THR A 233 2.44 -27.47 29.19
CA THR A 233 2.24 -27.96 30.55
C THR A 233 0.78 -28.32 30.74
N ASP A 234 0.51 -29.60 30.97
CA ASP A 234 -0.81 -30.08 31.35
C ASP A 234 -0.83 -30.37 32.85
N LEU A 235 -1.82 -29.81 33.53
CA LEU A 235 -2.10 -30.00 34.94
C LEU A 235 -3.38 -30.83 35.06
N PHE A 236 -3.39 -31.80 35.97
CA PHE A 236 -4.55 -32.62 36.25
C PHE A 236 -4.79 -32.67 37.76
N TYR A 237 -6.04 -32.53 38.17
CA TYR A 237 -6.44 -32.62 39.57
C TYR A 237 -7.70 -33.48 39.72
N GLY A 238 -7.50 -34.69 40.24
CA GLY A 238 -8.54 -35.72 40.30
C GLY A 238 -9.07 -36.11 38.92
N GLU A 239 -10.28 -36.68 38.89
CA GLU A 239 -10.89 -37.18 37.65
C GLU A 239 -11.59 -36.10 36.81
N ARG A 240 -11.79 -34.89 37.37
CA ARG A 240 -12.66 -33.87 36.79
C ARG A 240 -11.93 -32.64 36.26
N TRP A 241 -10.80 -32.26 36.83
CA TRP A 241 -10.18 -30.99 36.51
C TRP A 241 -8.88 -31.20 35.74
N SER A 242 -8.72 -30.44 34.66
CA SER A 242 -7.44 -30.32 33.97
C SER A 242 -7.23 -28.89 33.49
N ALA A 243 -5.98 -28.52 33.25
CA ALA A 243 -5.64 -27.27 32.61
C ALA A 243 -4.45 -27.46 31.70
N SER A 244 -4.50 -26.92 30.49
CA SER A 244 -3.34 -26.86 29.60
C SER A 244 -2.81 -25.43 29.54
N ILE A 245 -1.52 -25.26 29.78
CA ILE A 245 -0.79 -24.02 29.63
C ILE A 245 0.21 -24.21 28.50
N VAL A 246 0.11 -23.37 27.47
CA VAL A 246 1.03 -23.36 26.33
C VAL A 246 1.67 -21.99 26.25
N ALA A 247 3.00 -21.94 26.31
CA ALA A 247 3.76 -20.71 26.12
C ALA A 247 4.68 -20.87 24.91
N GLY A 248 4.75 -19.86 24.06
CA GLY A 248 5.52 -19.88 22.83
C GLY A 248 6.34 -18.61 22.64
N TYR A 249 7.51 -18.78 22.02
CA TYR A 249 8.36 -17.70 21.53
C TYR A 249 8.76 -18.02 20.10
N GLU A 250 8.67 -17.04 19.22
CA GLU A 250 9.03 -17.16 17.81
C GLU A 250 9.93 -16.01 17.40
N ARG A 251 11.01 -16.35 16.70
CA ARG A 251 11.93 -15.39 16.09
C ARG A 251 12.15 -15.77 14.64
N SER A 252 11.84 -14.83 13.75
CA SER A 252 12.18 -14.96 12.33
C SER A 252 13.52 -14.29 12.05
N GLY A 253 14.24 -14.82 11.07
CA GLY A 253 15.44 -14.22 10.50
C GLY A 253 15.10 -13.07 9.55
N ASP A 254 16.16 -12.37 9.15
CA ASP A 254 16.07 -11.21 8.27
C ASP A 254 15.65 -11.61 6.86
N GLN A 255 14.93 -10.70 6.21
CA GLN A 255 14.36 -10.89 4.88
C GLN A 255 14.80 -9.74 4.01
N SER A 256 15.41 -10.04 2.87
CA SER A 256 15.80 -8.99 1.91
C SER A 256 15.01 -9.14 0.63
N TYR A 257 14.41 -8.06 0.17
CA TYR A 257 13.70 -7.99 -1.10
C TYR A 257 13.74 -6.56 -1.65
N ALA A 258 13.53 -6.44 -2.95
CA ALA A 258 13.46 -5.15 -3.60
C ALA A 258 12.14 -4.46 -3.24
N MET A 259 12.21 -3.19 -2.87
CA MET A 259 11.05 -2.31 -2.72
C MET A 259 11.29 -0.99 -3.44
N ARG A 260 10.19 -0.36 -3.84
CA ARG A 260 10.19 0.99 -4.39
C ARG A 260 10.10 2.00 -3.26
N VAL A 261 11.14 2.81 -3.09
CA VAL A 261 11.23 3.86 -2.04
C VAL A 261 11.00 5.23 -2.68
N PRO A 262 10.32 6.17 -2.00
CA PRO A 262 10.20 7.55 -2.48
C PRO A 262 11.57 8.22 -2.68
N ALA A 263 11.69 9.08 -3.70
CA ALA A 263 12.83 9.97 -3.83
C ALA A 263 12.78 11.09 -2.76
N ALA A 264 13.94 11.63 -2.41
CA ALA A 264 14.14 12.69 -1.41
C ALA A 264 13.24 13.92 -1.59
N ASP A 265 12.94 14.21 -2.85
CA ASP A 265 12.24 15.38 -3.37
C ASP A 265 10.77 15.08 -3.69
N ALA A 266 10.26 13.92 -3.28
CA ALA A 266 8.89 13.54 -3.53
C ALA A 266 7.91 14.51 -2.83
N PRO A 267 6.89 15.03 -3.54
CA PRO A 267 5.89 15.90 -2.94
C PRO A 267 5.12 15.14 -1.86
N GLN A 268 5.15 15.67 -0.63
CA GLN A 268 4.42 15.14 0.50
C GLN A 268 2.96 15.58 0.45
N VAL A 269 2.02 14.64 0.61
CA VAL A 269 0.59 14.96 0.74
C VAL A 269 0.23 14.84 2.21
N GLY A 270 0.02 15.97 2.88
CA GLY A 270 -0.32 16.00 4.31
C GLY A 270 0.82 15.56 5.23
N GLY A 271 2.09 15.77 4.84
CA GLY A 271 3.26 15.36 5.62
C GLY A 271 3.55 13.85 5.59
N LEU A 272 2.78 13.08 4.83
CA LEU A 272 3.04 11.66 4.58
C LEU A 272 3.61 11.47 3.18
N ALA A 273 4.74 10.78 3.10
CA ALA A 273 5.25 10.28 1.83
C ALA A 273 4.24 9.28 1.26
N PHE A 274 3.62 9.62 0.14
CA PHE A 274 2.71 8.70 -0.53
C PHE A 274 3.54 7.49 -1.02
N PRO A 275 3.19 6.24 -0.68
CA PRO A 275 4.03 5.07 -0.96
C PRO A 275 4.12 4.69 -2.45
N ILE A 276 3.45 5.44 -3.32
CA ILE A 276 3.37 5.21 -4.76
C ILE A 276 3.74 6.55 -5.41
N GLN A 277 5.03 6.78 -5.70
CA GLN A 277 5.53 8.02 -6.33
C GLN A 277 6.38 7.78 -7.60
N LEU A 278 6.25 8.70 -8.57
CA LEU A 278 6.88 8.64 -9.90
C LEU A 278 8.40 8.51 -9.74
N ALA A 279 9.03 7.66 -10.55
CA ALA A 279 10.48 7.41 -10.55
C ALA A 279 11.06 6.80 -9.26
N SER A 280 10.33 5.89 -8.62
CA SER A 280 10.88 5.05 -7.56
C SER A 280 12.02 4.19 -8.10
N ARG A 281 13.21 4.34 -7.54
CA ARG A 281 14.30 3.37 -7.73
C ARG A 281 14.00 2.17 -6.85
N GLU A 282 14.25 0.97 -7.39
CA GLU A 282 14.23 -0.25 -6.60
C GLU A 282 15.44 -0.23 -5.67
N VAL A 283 15.17 -0.30 -4.36
CA VAL A 283 16.17 -0.38 -3.31
C VAL A 283 16.01 -1.75 -2.66
N GLN A 284 17.13 -2.41 -2.40
CA GLN A 284 17.13 -3.61 -1.57
C GLN A 284 16.92 -3.19 -0.12
N VAL A 285 15.82 -3.66 0.45
CA VAL A 285 15.41 -3.40 1.82
C VAL A 285 15.48 -4.71 2.60
N THR A 286 16.04 -4.64 3.79
CA THR A 286 16.07 -5.74 4.74
C THR A 286 15.06 -5.48 5.86
N ARG A 287 14.07 -6.38 5.97
CA ARG A 287 13.11 -6.44 7.07
C ARG A 287 13.58 -7.45 8.10
N THR A 288 13.62 -7.04 9.36
CA THR A 288 13.82 -7.91 10.53
C THR A 288 12.48 -8.06 11.25
N PRO A 289 11.75 -9.17 11.07
CA PRO A 289 10.45 -9.31 11.71
C PRO A 289 10.56 -9.27 13.24
N GLY A 290 9.59 -8.61 13.87
CA GLY A 290 9.51 -8.56 15.33
C GLY A 290 9.34 -9.96 15.93
N ALA A 291 9.95 -10.18 17.10
CA ALA A 291 9.73 -11.43 17.84
C ALA A 291 8.28 -11.53 18.30
N ARG A 292 7.74 -12.75 18.31
CA ARG A 292 6.38 -13.05 18.75
C ARG A 292 6.40 -13.91 20.01
N ILE A 293 5.50 -13.59 20.93
CA ILE A 293 5.19 -14.43 22.08
C ILE A 293 3.72 -14.84 22.04
N ASP A 294 3.43 -16.07 22.47
CA ASP A 294 2.08 -16.57 22.65
C ASP A 294 1.94 -17.27 24.00
N LEU A 295 0.79 -17.08 24.64
CA LEU A 295 0.42 -17.74 25.88
C LEU A 295 -1.05 -18.16 25.77
N SER A 296 -1.33 -19.43 26.04
CA SER A 296 -2.67 -19.99 26.05
C SER A 296 -2.87 -20.75 27.35
N ILE A 297 -3.96 -20.46 28.06
CA ILE A 297 -4.35 -21.16 29.28
C ILE A 297 -5.74 -21.73 29.05
N THR A 298 -5.90 -23.03 29.22
CA THR A 298 -7.15 -23.74 28.91
C THR A 298 -7.55 -24.67 30.05
N PRO A 299 -8.19 -24.15 31.12
CA PRO A 299 -8.85 -24.98 32.12
C PRO A 299 -10.03 -25.75 31.50
N ARG A 300 -10.22 -26.97 31.96
CA ARG A 300 -11.32 -27.86 31.58
C ARG A 300 -11.88 -28.58 32.79
N VAL A 301 -13.18 -28.80 32.77
CA VAL A 301 -13.91 -29.58 33.77
C VAL A 301 -14.74 -30.67 33.11
N ALA A 302 -14.64 -31.90 33.61
CA ALA A 302 -15.50 -33.00 33.21
C ALA A 302 -16.86 -32.86 33.90
N LEU A 303 -17.91 -32.63 33.10
CA LEU A 303 -19.30 -32.65 33.57
C LEU A 303 -19.82 -34.08 33.67
N ALA A 304 -19.34 -34.95 32.78
CA ALA A 304 -19.59 -36.39 32.77
C ALA A 304 -18.34 -37.10 32.24
N ARG A 305 -18.34 -38.45 32.24
CA ARG A 305 -17.21 -39.26 31.72
C ARG A 305 -16.82 -38.94 30.28
N ASN A 306 -17.79 -38.50 29.49
CA ASN A 306 -17.70 -38.23 28.06
C ASN A 306 -17.95 -36.76 27.72
N VAL A 307 -18.21 -35.88 28.70
CA VAL A 307 -18.54 -34.47 28.46
C VAL A 307 -17.58 -33.59 29.23
N TRP A 308 -16.90 -32.71 28.51
CA TRP A 308 -15.98 -31.72 29.05
C TRP A 308 -16.44 -30.32 28.68
N LEU A 309 -16.33 -29.39 29.62
CA LEU A 309 -16.42 -27.97 29.38
C LEU A 309 -15.02 -27.37 29.46
N GLY A 310 -14.67 -26.46 28.56
CA GLY A 310 -13.38 -25.78 28.53
C GLY A 310 -13.54 -24.28 28.35
N LEU A 311 -12.68 -23.53 29.01
CA LEU A 311 -12.47 -22.10 28.78
C LEU A 311 -11.04 -21.94 28.29
N SER A 312 -10.80 -21.22 27.20
CA SER A 312 -9.47 -20.90 26.71
C SER A 312 -9.25 -19.40 26.76
N TRP A 313 -8.17 -18.95 27.39
CA TRP A 313 -7.70 -17.57 27.27
C TRP A 313 -6.36 -17.59 26.53
N GLN A 314 -6.21 -16.73 25.55
CA GLN A 314 -5.02 -16.62 24.72
C GLN A 314 -4.54 -15.18 24.67
N LEU A 315 -3.24 -14.99 24.79
CA LEU A 315 -2.52 -13.75 24.56
C LEU A 315 -1.47 -14.00 23.48
N ALA A 316 -1.46 -13.21 22.42
CA ALA A 316 -0.39 -13.18 21.45
C ALA A 316 0.12 -11.75 21.29
N GLN A 317 1.44 -11.57 21.21
CA GLN A 317 2.05 -10.26 20.99
C GLN A 317 3.21 -10.39 20.00
N GLN A 318 3.39 -9.37 19.17
CA GLN A 318 4.53 -9.24 18.27
C GLN A 318 5.15 -7.85 18.44
N ALA A 319 6.48 -7.81 18.56
CA ALA A 319 7.23 -6.57 18.54
C ALA A 319 7.16 -5.91 17.14
N ALA A 320 7.50 -4.63 17.06
CA ALA A 320 7.61 -3.95 15.78
C ALA A 320 8.71 -4.58 14.91
N ASP A 321 8.50 -4.59 13.60
CA ASP A 321 9.49 -5.00 12.63
C ASP A 321 10.59 -3.92 12.52
N GLY A 322 11.83 -4.37 12.32
CA GLY A 322 12.94 -3.51 11.94
C GLY A 322 13.06 -3.40 10.42
N TRP A 323 13.44 -2.23 9.92
CA TRP A 323 13.67 -1.99 8.50
C TRP A 323 15.01 -1.30 8.28
N SER A 324 15.80 -1.80 7.35
CA SER A 324 17.05 -1.17 6.92
C SER A 324 17.23 -1.28 5.41
N ALA A 325 18.05 -0.42 4.82
CA ALA A 325 18.38 -0.47 3.40
C ALA A 325 19.86 -0.14 3.20
N ALA A 326 20.49 -0.70 2.17
CA ALA A 326 21.87 -0.39 1.82
C ALA A 326 22.00 1.09 1.43
N ALA A 327 22.91 1.84 2.05
CA ALA A 327 23.05 3.30 1.87
C ALA A 327 23.05 3.74 0.39
N ALA A 328 22.49 4.93 0.13
CA ALA A 328 22.48 5.51 -1.21
C ALA A 328 23.91 5.61 -1.77
N PRO A 329 24.15 5.24 -3.04
CA PRO A 329 25.41 5.57 -3.69
C PRO A 329 25.65 7.08 -3.57
N SER A 330 26.83 7.47 -3.10
CA SER A 330 27.21 8.87 -2.91
C SER A 330 27.02 9.66 -4.22
N GLY A 331 26.40 10.84 -4.13
CA GLY A 331 26.23 11.75 -5.28
C GLY A 331 24.90 11.67 -6.04
N THR A 332 23.94 10.84 -5.62
CA THR A 332 22.55 10.87 -6.14
C THR A 332 21.58 11.09 -4.96
N ALA A 333 20.62 12.00 -5.13
CA ALA A 333 19.73 12.53 -4.09
C ALA A 333 19.26 11.52 -2.99
N THR A 334 19.73 11.79 -1.77
CA THR A 334 19.15 11.72 -0.41
C THR A 334 17.80 11.03 -0.15
N TRP A 335 17.65 9.72 -0.36
CA TRP A 335 16.70 9.01 0.52
C TRP A 335 17.33 8.89 1.92
N SER A 336 16.55 9.11 2.98
CA SER A 336 17.05 8.98 4.35
C SER A 336 16.63 7.62 4.91
N VAL A 337 17.58 6.91 5.53
CA VAL A 337 17.30 5.68 6.28
C VAL A 337 16.28 5.95 7.41
N ALA A 338 16.17 7.20 7.87
CA ALA A 338 15.21 7.63 8.88
C ALA A 338 13.74 7.46 8.43
N ASP A 339 13.45 7.49 7.12
CA ASP A 339 12.10 7.28 6.59
C ASP A 339 11.63 5.81 6.72
N LEU A 340 12.55 4.85 6.79
CA LEU A 340 12.23 3.42 6.94
C LEU A 340 11.73 3.08 8.35
N ALA A 341 12.06 3.90 9.36
CA ALA A 341 11.52 3.73 10.71
C ALA A 341 9.99 3.92 10.73
N ALA A 342 9.45 4.77 9.85
CA ALA A 342 8.01 4.93 9.71
C ALA A 342 7.32 3.65 9.20
N TRP A 343 8.03 2.77 8.49
CA TRP A 343 7.48 1.50 7.99
C TRP A 343 7.32 0.45 9.09
N ALA A 344 8.00 0.63 10.23
CA ALA A 344 7.77 -0.19 11.41
C ALA A 344 6.42 0.13 12.09
N ALA A 345 5.84 1.31 11.83
CA ALA A 345 4.63 1.75 12.50
C ALA A 345 3.44 0.81 12.20
N GLY A 346 2.80 0.29 13.24
CA GLY A 346 1.64 -0.59 13.12
C GLY A 346 1.98 -2.04 12.74
N THR A 347 3.27 -2.40 12.67
CA THR A 347 3.72 -3.79 12.56
C THR A 347 3.70 -4.52 13.89
N ASP A 348 3.84 -3.78 15.01
CA ASP A 348 3.59 -4.28 16.35
C ASP A 348 2.11 -4.53 16.57
N TRP A 349 1.79 -5.63 17.26
CA TRP A 349 0.40 -5.93 17.61
C TRP A 349 0.31 -6.78 18.87
N SER A 350 -0.85 -6.70 19.52
CA SER A 350 -1.21 -7.61 20.61
C SER A 350 -2.67 -8.01 20.48
N GLU A 351 -2.96 -9.26 20.80
CA GLU A 351 -4.29 -9.83 20.71
C GLU A 351 -4.59 -10.65 21.97
N GLN A 352 -5.78 -10.44 22.52
CA GLN A 352 -6.34 -11.29 23.56
C GLN A 352 -7.61 -11.94 23.04
N ARG A 353 -7.70 -13.26 23.17
CA ARG A 353 -8.88 -14.04 22.82
C ARG A 353 -9.39 -14.82 24.01
N LEU A 354 -10.70 -14.95 24.07
CA LEU A 354 -11.40 -15.86 24.96
C LEU A 354 -12.15 -16.87 24.11
N SER A 355 -12.14 -18.13 24.51
CA SER A 355 -13.05 -19.13 23.99
C SER A 355 -13.73 -19.89 25.08
N LEU A 356 -14.97 -20.28 24.81
CA LEU A 356 -15.77 -21.15 25.65
C LEU A 356 -16.28 -22.29 24.79
N GLY A 357 -16.09 -23.52 25.23
CA GLY A 357 -16.46 -24.68 24.44
C GLY A 357 -16.79 -25.91 25.26
N GLY A 358 -17.44 -26.86 24.60
CA GLY A 358 -17.77 -28.17 25.14
C GLY A 358 -17.30 -29.27 24.20
N THR A 359 -16.77 -30.34 24.76
CA THR A 359 -16.37 -31.53 24.02
C THR A 359 -17.15 -32.74 24.51
N TYR A 360 -17.78 -33.46 23.58
CA TYR A 360 -18.30 -34.80 23.79
C TYR A 360 -17.35 -35.83 23.18
N SER A 361 -16.92 -36.84 23.93
CA SER A 361 -15.97 -37.86 23.48
C SER A 361 -16.43 -39.28 23.82
N THR A 362 -16.48 -40.17 22.84
CA THR A 362 -16.75 -41.61 23.05
C THR A 362 -15.49 -42.45 23.09
N VAL A 363 -14.31 -41.88 22.86
CA VAL A 363 -13.04 -42.63 22.70
C VAL A 363 -12.72 -43.52 23.90
N ALA A 364 -12.89 -42.98 25.12
CA ALA A 364 -12.70 -43.76 26.35
C ALA A 364 -13.74 -44.87 26.48
N ALA A 365 -15.02 -44.58 26.18
CA ALA A 365 -16.10 -45.56 26.24
C ALA A 365 -15.92 -46.71 25.24
N VAL A 366 -15.37 -46.45 24.05
CA VAL A 366 -15.03 -47.49 23.07
C VAL A 366 -13.91 -48.39 23.57
N ARG A 367 -12.85 -47.81 24.17
CA ARG A 367 -11.77 -48.61 24.77
C ARG A 367 -12.24 -49.48 25.92
N GLU A 368 -13.25 -49.03 26.67
CA GLU A 368 -13.91 -49.79 27.74
C GLU A 368 -14.97 -50.79 27.22
N GLY A 369 -15.20 -50.88 25.90
CA GLY A 369 -16.22 -51.77 25.31
C GLY A 369 -17.67 -51.31 25.49
N ARG A 370 -17.90 -50.07 25.93
CA ARG A 370 -19.22 -49.47 26.20
C ARG A 370 -19.81 -48.68 25.04
N ALA A 371 -19.03 -48.42 24.00
CA ALA A 371 -19.47 -47.75 22.78
C ALA A 371 -18.85 -48.42 21.54
N LYS A 372 -19.49 -48.27 20.37
CA LYS A 372 -19.04 -48.88 19.11
C LYS A 372 -18.21 -47.93 18.23
N LEU A 373 -18.44 -46.62 18.32
CA LEU A 373 -17.86 -45.63 17.42
C LEU A 373 -16.97 -44.67 18.21
N PRO A 374 -15.66 -44.57 17.90
CA PRO A 374 -14.75 -43.64 18.58
C PRO A 374 -14.74 -42.29 17.85
N PHE A 375 -15.47 -41.32 18.39
CA PHE A 375 -15.52 -39.97 17.84
C PHE A 375 -15.62 -38.93 18.95
N ASP A 376 -15.16 -37.73 18.62
CA ASP A 376 -15.27 -36.56 19.48
C ASP A 376 -15.93 -35.42 18.69
N VAL A 377 -16.86 -34.71 19.34
CA VAL A 377 -17.47 -33.48 18.84
C VAL A 377 -17.11 -32.37 19.79
N THR A 378 -16.52 -31.30 19.27
CA THR A 378 -16.20 -30.08 20.04
C THR A 378 -16.93 -28.91 19.42
N TYR A 379 -17.65 -28.15 20.25
CA TYR A 379 -18.16 -26.83 19.92
C TYR A 379 -17.36 -25.79 20.70
N GLU A 380 -16.98 -24.69 20.06
CA GLU A 380 -16.22 -23.61 20.66
C GLU A 380 -16.69 -22.27 20.09
N HIS A 381 -17.06 -21.35 20.98
CA HIS A 381 -17.28 -19.95 20.66
C HIS A 381 -16.00 -19.18 20.99
N VAL A 382 -15.41 -18.49 20.02
CA VAL A 382 -14.17 -17.71 20.16
C VAL A 382 -14.48 -16.24 19.95
N GLN A 383 -13.97 -15.37 20.83
CA GLN A 383 -14.11 -13.93 20.73
C GLN A 383 -12.77 -13.23 21.01
N THR A 384 -12.42 -12.24 20.18
CA THR A 384 -11.34 -11.31 20.47
C THR A 384 -11.79 -10.30 21.52
N LEU A 385 -11.15 -10.29 22.69
CA LEU A 385 -11.47 -9.37 23.79
C LEU A 385 -10.84 -8.00 23.60
N ALA A 386 -9.56 -8.00 23.20
CA ALA A 386 -8.77 -6.79 23.05
C ALA A 386 -7.73 -6.98 21.95
N GLY A 387 -7.46 -5.90 21.22
CA GLY A 387 -6.46 -5.87 20.16
C GLY A 387 -5.76 -4.52 20.12
N ARG A 388 -4.45 -4.52 19.88
CA ARG A 388 -3.66 -3.33 19.54
C ARG A 388 -2.87 -3.62 18.27
N GLY A 389 -2.53 -2.57 17.53
CA GLY A 389 -1.93 -2.67 16.22
C GLY A 389 -3.04 -2.86 15.20
N TRP A 390 -2.99 -2.13 14.09
CA TRP A 390 -4.05 -2.01 13.07
C TRP A 390 -4.41 -3.34 12.34
N ARG A 391 -3.93 -4.47 12.85
CA ARG A 391 -4.06 -5.83 12.32
C ARG A 391 -5.06 -6.71 13.08
N VAL A 392 -5.44 -6.34 14.30
CA VAL A 392 -6.32 -7.18 15.14
C VAL A 392 -7.77 -6.74 14.99
N ALA A 393 -8.55 -7.53 14.24
CA ALA A 393 -9.98 -7.31 14.10
C ALA A 393 -10.73 -7.87 15.33
N HIS A 394 -11.73 -7.13 15.81
CA HIS A 394 -12.67 -7.65 16.78
C HIS A 394 -13.62 -8.62 16.09
N LEU A 395 -13.39 -9.93 16.29
CA LEU A 395 -14.12 -11.00 15.62
C LEU A 395 -14.71 -11.96 16.65
N SER A 396 -15.88 -12.50 16.34
CA SER A 396 -16.48 -13.66 17.01
C SER A 396 -16.66 -14.78 16.01
N ARG A 397 -16.32 -16.01 16.38
CA ARG A 397 -16.47 -17.19 15.52
C ARG A 397 -16.92 -18.40 16.32
N ASP A 398 -17.89 -19.11 15.78
CA ASP A 398 -18.30 -20.42 16.25
C ASP A 398 -17.61 -21.53 15.45
N VAL A 399 -17.08 -22.53 16.14
CA VAL A 399 -16.36 -23.65 15.54
C VAL A 399 -16.96 -24.95 16.01
N VAL A 400 -17.37 -25.79 15.07
CA VAL A 400 -17.72 -27.18 15.34
C VAL A 400 -16.64 -28.07 14.72
N THR A 401 -15.96 -28.84 15.56
CA THR A 401 -14.95 -29.81 15.13
C THR A 401 -15.46 -31.22 15.41
N VAL A 402 -15.49 -32.06 14.39
CA VAL A 402 -15.76 -33.49 14.52
C VAL A 402 -14.48 -34.25 14.22
N ARG A 403 -14.03 -35.09 15.16
CA ARG A 403 -12.91 -36.01 14.96
C ARG A 403 -13.41 -37.43 15.04
N TRP A 404 -13.12 -38.20 14.01
CA TRP A 404 -13.39 -39.63 13.98
C TRP A 404 -12.07 -40.39 14.02
N TYR A 405 -12.01 -41.45 14.81
CA TYR A 405 -10.81 -42.27 15.00
C TYR A 405 -11.00 -43.66 14.38
N PRO A 406 -11.03 -43.78 13.04
CA PRO A 406 -11.25 -45.07 12.40
C PRO A 406 -10.09 -46.02 12.73
N ARG A 407 -10.42 -47.20 13.26
CA ARG A 407 -9.48 -48.33 13.28
C ARG A 407 -9.50 -48.94 11.89
N LEU A 408 -8.57 -48.54 11.03
CA LEU A 408 -8.49 -49.09 9.69
C LEU A 408 -7.99 -50.54 9.76
N TRP A 409 -6.95 -50.85 10.53
CA TRP A 409 -6.41 -52.22 10.70
C TRP A 409 -6.26 -52.61 12.19
N GLY A 410 -6.66 -53.83 12.55
CA GLY A 410 -6.53 -54.40 13.91
C GLY A 410 -7.87 -54.73 14.59
N GLY A 411 -8.16 -56.03 14.75
CA GLY A 411 -9.38 -56.57 15.35
C GLY A 411 -9.37 -56.54 16.88
N ARG A 412 -10.57 -56.23 17.43
CA ARG A 412 -11.00 -56.16 18.85
C ARG A 412 -9.99 -55.61 19.85
#